data_AF-A0A2I2A9X1-F1
#
_entry.id   AF-A0A2I2A9X1-F1
#
_cell.length_a   1.000
_cell.length_b   1.000
_cell.length_c   1.000
_cell.angle_alpha   90.00
_cell.angle_beta   90.00
_cell.angle_gamma   90.00
#
_symmetry.space_group_name_H-M   'P 1'
#
loop_
_entity.id
_entity.type
_entity.pdbx_description
1 polymer ?
#
loop_
_entity_poly.entity_id
_entity_poly.type
_entity_poly.pdbx_seq_one_letter_code
_entity_poly.pdbx_strand_id
1 'polypeptide(L)' 'MDKDKQLVALKRGFDELADLFVALGAETRQYLIMTLFNLPCKQQGGARVGEITAKTHLSRPAVSHHLKILRFAGKFADC' A
#
# COMPACT_ATOMS: atom_id res chain seq x y z
N MET A 1 31.00 14.73 -3.02
CA MET A 1 30.28 13.48 -2.66
C MET A 1 30.52 12.50 -3.79
N ASP A 2 30.94 11.27 -3.47
CA ASP A 2 31.42 10.28 -4.44
C ASP A 2 30.25 9.64 -5.21
N LYS A 3 30.28 9.70 -6.55
CA LYS A 3 29.21 9.21 -7.43
C LYS A 3 28.99 7.70 -7.28
N ASP A 4 30.06 6.95 -7.01
CA ASP A 4 29.98 5.50 -6.85
C ASP A 4 29.20 5.13 -5.58
N LYS A 5 29.41 5.90 -4.49
CA LYS A 5 28.63 5.74 -3.26
C LYS A 5 27.15 6.06 -3.46
N GLN A 6 26.82 7.08 -4.27
CA GLN A 6 25.42 7.39 -4.59
C GLN A 6 24.76 6.24 -5.38
N LEU A 7 25.47 5.68 -6.36
CA LEU A 7 24.94 4.59 -7.17
C LEU A 7 24.70 3.32 -6.34
N VAL A 8 25.60 2.99 -5.42
CA VAL A 8 25.43 1.87 -4.48
C VAL A 8 24.23 2.09 -3.56
N ALA A 9 24.10 3.29 -2.99
CA ALA A 9 22.96 3.62 -2.14
C ALA A 9 21.62 3.54 -2.89
N LEU A 10 21.58 4.00 -4.14
CA LEU A 10 20.39 3.93 -4.99
C LEU A 10 20.00 2.48 -5.28
N LYS A 11 20.95 1.64 -5.70
CA LYS A 11 20.71 0.21 -5.93
C LYS A 11 20.14 -0.48 -4.69
N ARG A 12 20.71 -0.20 -3.52
CA ARG A 12 20.22 -0.73 -2.24
C ARG A 12 18.79 -0.29 -1.95
N GLY A 13 18.48 0.99 -2.17
CA GLY A 13 17.14 1.52 -1.99
C GLY A 13 16.10 0.87 -2.90
N PHE A 14 16.45 0.60 -4.17
CA PHE A 14 15.56 -0.13 -5.08
C PHE A 14 15.29 -1.56 -4.62
N ASP A 15 16.33 -2.28 -4.17
CA ASP A 15 16.20 -3.64 -3.64
C ASP A 15 15.34 -3.66 -2.36
N GLU A 16 15.58 -2.73 -1.44
CA GLU A 16 14.82 -2.59 -0.19
C GLU A 16 13.35 -2.24 -0.38
N LEU A 17 12.98 -1.64 -1.53
CA LEU A 17 11.64 -1.20 -1.90
C LEU A 17 10.98 -2.09 -2.97
N ALA A 18 11.64 -3.17 -3.42
CA ALA A 18 11.15 -4.03 -4.49
C ALA A 18 9.73 -4.56 -4.20
N ASP A 19 9.50 -5.07 -2.98
CA ASP A 19 8.18 -5.56 -2.55
C ASP A 19 7.12 -4.46 -2.53
N LEU A 20 7.50 -3.23 -2.17
CA LEU A 20 6.61 -2.07 -2.22
C LEU A 20 6.23 -1.75 -3.67
N PHE A 21 7.19 -1.75 -4.60
CA PHE A 21 6.89 -1.53 -6.02
C PHE A 21 5.98 -2.62 -6.59
N VAL A 22 6.20 -3.89 -6.24
CA VAL A 22 5.31 -4.99 -6.64
C VAL A 22 3.91 -4.81 -6.06
N ALA A 23 3.80 -4.40 -4.79
CA ALA A 23 2.51 -4.13 -4.18
C ALA A 23 1.81 -2.93 -4.86
N LEU A 24 2.51 -1.84 -5.12
CA LEU A 24 1.94 -0.66 -5.79
C LEU A 24 1.65 -0.89 -7.27
N GLY A 25 2.35 -1.80 -7.94
CA GLY A 25 2.22 -2.06 -9.38
C GLY A 25 0.95 -2.81 -9.80
N ALA A 26 0.15 -3.32 -8.86
CA ALA A 26 -1.10 -4.01 -9.21
C ALA A 26 -2.29 -3.04 -9.29
N GLU A 27 -2.95 -3.01 -10.44
CA GLU A 27 -4.08 -2.12 -10.74
C GLU A 27 -5.19 -2.21 -9.69
N THR A 28 -5.56 -3.42 -9.25
CA THR A 28 -6.61 -3.60 -8.22
C THR A 28 -6.22 -2.94 -6.89
N ARG A 29 -4.93 -2.98 -6.52
CA ARG A 29 -4.43 -2.34 -5.30
C ARG A 29 -4.35 -0.83 -5.46
N GLN A 30 -3.96 -0.34 -6.64
CA GLN A 30 -4.00 1.09 -6.96
C GLN A 30 -5.42 1.64 -6.87
N TYR A 31 -6.39 0.95 -7.48
CA TYR A 31 -7.80 1.28 -7.38
C TYR A 31 -8.28 1.31 -5.92
N LEU A 32 -7.89 0.32 -5.12
CA LEU A 32 -8.23 0.29 -3.70
C LEU A 32 -7.63 1.49 -2.95
N ILE A 33 -6.37 1.85 -3.19
CA ILE A 33 -5.72 3.04 -2.61
C ILE A 33 -6.48 4.32 -2.99
N MET A 34 -6.83 4.48 -4.27
CA MET A 34 -7.63 5.62 -4.73
C MET A 34 -9.00 5.67 -4.06
N THR A 35 -9.62 4.51 -3.84
CA THR A 35 -10.90 4.42 -3.12
C THR A 35 -10.74 4.89 -1.67
N LEU A 36 -9.66 4.49 -0.99
CA LEU A 36 -9.37 4.90 0.40
C LEU A 36 -9.20 6.41 0.53
N PHE A 37 -8.52 7.08 -0.42
CA PHE A 37 -8.38 8.55 -0.42
C PHE A 37 -9.72 9.28 -0.52
N ASN A 38 -10.72 8.67 -1.16
CA ASN A 38 -12.05 9.25 -1.33
C ASN A 38 -13.00 8.96 -0.16
N LEU A 39 -12.58 8.15 0.82
CA LEU A 39 -13.37 7.91 2.01
C LEU A 39 -13.30 9.13 2.94
N PRO A 40 -14.42 9.56 3.53
CA PRO A 40 -14.39 10.65 4.49
C PRO A 40 -13.48 10.25 5.65
N CYS A 41 -12.42 11.04 5.90
CA CYS A 41 -11.58 10.95 7.09
C CYS A 41 -12.41 11.34 8.32
N LYS A 42 -13.34 10.48 8.74
CA LYS A 42 -14.04 10.67 10.01
C LYS A 42 -13.05 10.39 11.12
N GLN A 43 -12.88 11.40 11.95
CA GLN A 43 -11.91 11.50 13.03
C GLN A 43 -11.76 10.17 13.81
N GLN A 44 -10.51 9.78 14.08
CA GLN A 44 -10.05 8.78 15.06
C GLN A 44 -10.32 7.27 14.81
N GLY A 45 -10.98 6.85 13.72
CA GLY A 45 -11.37 5.44 13.55
C GLY A 45 -10.88 4.68 12.31
N GLY A 46 -10.41 5.37 11.27
CA GLY A 46 -10.19 4.75 9.95
C GLY A 46 -11.50 4.21 9.32
N ALA A 47 -11.39 3.56 8.16
CA ALA A 47 -12.52 2.93 7.48
C ALA A 47 -12.55 1.42 7.75
N ARG A 48 -13.73 0.87 8.06
CA ARG A 48 -13.88 -0.58 8.25
C ARG A 48 -13.87 -1.30 6.90
N VAL A 49 -13.38 -2.54 6.89
CA VAL A 49 -13.34 -3.39 5.67
C VAL A 49 -14.71 -3.46 4.99
N GLY A 50 -15.81 -3.53 5.76
CA GLY A 50 -17.17 -3.53 5.19
C GLY A 50 -17.54 -2.24 4.46
N GLU A 51 -17.13 -1.08 4.98
CA GLU A 51 -17.36 0.23 4.36
C GLU A 51 -16.54 0.38 3.08
N ILE A 52 -15.30 -0.10 3.09
CA ILE A 52 -14.43 -0.15 1.92
C ILE A 52 -15.03 -1.07 0.86
N THR A 53 -15.46 -2.28 1.26
CA THR A 53 -16.11 -3.25 0.37
C THR A 53 -17.30 -2.62 -0.34
N ALA A 54 -18.15 -1.88 0.37
CA ALA A 54 -19.33 -1.20 -0.20
C ALA A 54 -19.00 -0.08 -1.21
N LYS A 55 -17.75 0.38 -1.26
CA LYS A 55 -17.27 1.40 -2.22
C LYS A 55 -16.45 0.81 -3.37
N THR A 56 -16.29 -0.51 -3.39
CA THR A 56 -15.52 -1.24 -4.41
C THR A 56 -16.39 -2.32 -5.06
N HIS A 57 -15.93 -2.84 -6.19
CA HIS A 57 -16.50 -4.05 -6.80
C HIS A 57 -15.90 -5.34 -6.21
N LEU A 58 -15.06 -5.23 -5.17
CA LEU A 58 -14.31 -6.34 -4.61
C LEU A 58 -15.11 -7.03 -3.49
N SER A 59 -14.89 -8.32 -3.31
CA SER A 59 -15.44 -9.05 -2.17
C SER A 59 -14.71 -8.65 -0.88
N ARG A 60 -15.37 -8.81 0.27
CA ARG A 60 -14.78 -8.54 1.58
C ARG A 60 -13.47 -9.33 1.82
N PRO A 61 -13.36 -10.64 1.47
CA PRO A 61 -12.08 -11.36 1.52
C PRO A 61 -11.01 -10.76 0.61
N ALA A 62 -11.36 -10.34 -0.60
CA ALA A 62 -10.41 -9.72 -1.54
C ALA A 62 -9.89 -8.37 -1.02
N VAL A 63 -10.78 -7.51 -0.51
CA VAL A 63 -10.39 -6.25 0.15
C VAL A 63 -9.43 -6.52 1.30
N SER A 64 -9.77 -7.45 2.20
CA SER A 64 -8.90 -7.79 3.33
C SER A 64 -7.53 -8.33 2.88
N HIS A 65 -7.50 -9.15 1.84
CA HIS A 65 -6.27 -9.71 1.28
C HIS A 65 -5.37 -8.61 0.69
N HIS A 66 -5.94 -7.71 -0.11
CA HIS A 66 -5.18 -6.61 -0.71
C HIS A 66 -4.67 -5.61 0.33
N LEU A 67 -5.48 -5.25 1.34
CA LEU A 67 -5.03 -4.41 2.45
C LEU A 67 -3.89 -5.04 3.24
N LYS A 68 -3.94 -6.37 3.45
CA LYS A 68 -2.87 -7.11 4.12
C LYS A 68 -1.56 -6.97 3.36
N ILE A 69 -1.57 -7.20 2.04
CA ILE A 69 -0.37 -7.04 1.19
C ILE A 69 0.16 -5.61 1.24
N LEU A 70 -0.71 -4.61 1.11
CA LEU A 70 -0.31 -3.19 1.16
C LEU A 70 0.35 -2.81 2.49
N ARG A 71 -0.18 -3.30 3.62
CA ARG A 71 0.40 -3.08 4.95
C ARG A 71 1.80 -3.70 5.08
N PHE A 72 1.96 -4.95 4.65
CA PHE A 72 3.25 -5.65 4.73
C PHE A 72 4.30 -5.03 3.80
N ALA A 73 3.93 -4.69 2.57
CA ALA A 73 4.86 -4.15 1.59
C ALA A 73 5.37 -2.74 1.94
N GLY A 74 4.55 -1.93 2.63
CA GLY A 74 4.97 -0.62 3.13
C GLY A 74 5.90 -0.68 4.35
N LYS A 75 6.25 -1.88 4.85
CA LYS A 75 6.93 -2.07 6.15
C LYS A 75 6.26 -1.24 7.25
N PHE A 76 4.92 -1.15 7.22
CA PHE A 76 4.16 -0.61 8.35
C PHE A 76 4.19 -1.66 9.46
N ALA A 77 5.38 -1.82 10.04
CA ALA A 77 5.57 -2.58 11.26
C ALA A 77 4.74 -1.89 12.32
N ASP A 78 3.83 -2.67 12.89
CA ASP A 78 3.02 -2.28 14.03
C ASP A 78 3.95 -1.78 15.14
N CYS A 79 3.85 -0.49 15.47
CA CYS A 79 4.06 -0.03 16.84
C CYS A 79 2.86 -0.48 17.67
#